data_AF-P74774-F1
#
_entry.id   AF-P74774-F1
#
_cell.length_a   1.000
_cell.length_b   1.000
_cell.length_c   1.000
_cell.angle_alpha   90.00
_cell.angle_beta   90.00
_cell.angle_gamma   90.00
#
_symmetry.space_group_name_H-M   'P 1'
#
loop_
_entity.id
_entity.type
_entity.pdbx_description
1 polymer ?
#
loop_
_entity_poly.entity_id
_entity_poly.type
_entity_poly.pdbx_seq_one_letter_code
_entity_poly.pdbx_strand_id
1 'polypeptide(L)' 'MAIEIEHKFLVKDDRWRSLVQGYLYRQGYIATPDLTTLRVRTIGDRAYLTIKGKNASIARLDLSMKFLQWKPIKF' A
#
# COMPACT_ATOMS: atom_id res chain seq x y z
N MET A 1 -25.04 -6.26 -3.43
CA MET A 1 -23.81 -5.46 -3.61
C MET A 1 -23.79 -4.37 -2.55
N ALA A 2 -22.69 -4.25 -1.79
CA ALA A 2 -22.48 -3.12 -0.87
C ALA A 2 -21.58 -2.09 -1.55
N ILE A 3 -21.91 -0.81 -1.42
CA ILE A 3 -21.11 0.31 -1.90
C ILE A 3 -20.18 0.73 -0.76
N GLU A 4 -18.88 0.76 -1.00
CA GLU A 4 -17.91 1.28 -0.05
C GLU A 4 -17.91 2.83 -0.08
N ILE A 5 -17.95 3.47 1.08
CA ILE A 5 -17.94 4.93 1.24
C ILE A 5 -16.73 5.29 2.12
N GLU A 6 -15.79 6.07 1.58
CA GLU A 6 -14.58 6.52 2.28
C GLU A 6 -14.53 8.07 2.34
N HIS A 7 -14.33 8.64 3.54
CA HIS A 7 -14.12 10.08 3.76
C HIS A 7 -12.74 10.34 4.40
N LYS A 8 -12.06 11.40 3.97
CA LYS A 8 -10.74 11.81 4.48
C LYS A 8 -10.81 13.21 5.08
N PHE A 9 -10.25 13.36 6.27
CA PHE A 9 -10.23 14.62 7.01
C PHE A 9 -8.80 15.01 7.37
N LEU A 10 -8.54 16.32 7.45
CA LEU A 10 -7.30 16.81 8.04
C LEU A 10 -7.36 16.65 9.56
N VAL A 11 -6.29 16.15 10.15
CA VAL A 11 -6.21 15.98 11.61
C VAL A 11 -5.74 17.28 12.25
N LYS A 12 -6.43 17.71 13.32
CA LYS A 12 -6.14 18.95 14.04
C LYS A 12 -4.83 18.91 14.84
N ASP A 13 -4.55 17.80 15.50
CA ASP A 13 -3.40 17.62 16.40
C ASP A 13 -3.13 16.12 16.65
N ASP A 14 -2.05 15.77 17.37
CA ASP A 14 -1.63 14.37 17.55
C ASP A 14 -2.39 13.59 18.65
N ARG A 15 -3.40 14.18 19.31
CA ARG A 15 -4.12 13.51 20.42
C ARG A 15 -4.82 12.23 20.00
N TRP A 16 -5.18 12.08 18.71
CA TRP A 16 -5.79 10.85 18.20
C TRP A 16 -4.87 9.63 18.33
N ARG A 17 -3.55 9.81 18.39
CA ARG A 17 -2.59 8.70 18.44
C ARG A 17 -2.67 7.88 19.72
N SER A 18 -3.15 8.46 20.82
CA SER A 18 -3.34 7.71 22.08
C SER A 18 -4.61 6.89 22.11
N LEU A 19 -5.55 7.15 21.19
CA LEU A 19 -6.86 6.46 21.14
C LEU A 19 -6.78 5.11 20.43
N VAL A 20 -5.69 4.84 19.70
CA VAL A 20 -5.56 3.65 18.85
C VAL A 20 -4.12 3.11 18.86
N GLN A 21 -3.98 1.80 18.70
CA GLN A 21 -2.68 1.20 18.43
C GLN A 21 -2.35 1.33 16.94
N GLY A 22 -1.27 2.03 16.63
CA GLY A 22 -0.77 2.16 15.26
C GLY A 22 0.04 0.94 14.81
N TYR A 23 0.02 0.68 13.50
CA TYR A 23 0.99 -0.21 12.85
C TYR A 23 2.02 0.60 12.09
N LEU A 24 3.28 0.15 12.13
CA LEU A 24 4.31 0.72 11.29
C LEU A 24 4.00 0.42 9.82
N TYR A 25 3.76 1.49 9.07
CA TYR A 25 3.38 1.43 7.66
C TYR A 25 4.48 2.05 6.82
N ARG A 26 5.07 1.28 5.92
CA ARG A 26 6.10 1.77 5.00
C ARG A 26 5.71 1.40 3.58
N GLN A 27 5.97 2.29 2.63
CA GLN A 27 5.72 2.04 1.22
C GLN A 27 6.84 2.63 0.37
N GLY A 28 7.20 1.92 -0.69
CA GLY A 28 8.14 2.36 -1.71
C GLY A 28 7.52 2.16 -3.09
N TYR A 29 7.83 3.09 -3.99
CA TYR A 29 7.44 3.01 -5.39
C TYR A 29 8.72 2.81 -6.22
N ILE A 30 8.72 1.79 -7.07
CA ILE A 30 9.78 1.59 -8.06
C ILE A 30 9.20 2.06 -9.40
N ALA A 31 9.77 3.14 -9.93
CA ALA A 31 9.46 3.59 -11.27
C ALA A 31 10.11 2.65 -12.28
N THR A 32 9.37 2.29 -13.32
CA THR A 32 9.85 1.44 -14.40
C THR A 32 9.79 2.20 -15.73
N PRO A 33 10.68 1.91 -16.69
CA PRO A 33 10.70 2.59 -17.99
C PRO A 33 9.41 2.43 -18.81
N ASP A 34 8.66 1.34 -18.59
CA ASP A 34 7.44 1.00 -19.32
C ASP A 34 6.15 1.55 -18.67
N LEU A 35 6.27 2.44 -17.68
CA LEU A 35 5.17 3.03 -16.89
C LEU A 35 4.44 2.02 -15.97
N THR A 36 5.00 0.83 -15.76
CA THR A 36 4.51 -0.11 -14.76
C THR A 36 4.77 0.44 -13.35
N THR A 37 3.73 0.56 -12.53
CA THR A 37 3.91 1.00 -11.14
C THR A 37 4.08 -0.22 -10.25
N LEU A 38 5.28 -0.42 -9.73
CA LEU A 38 5.52 -1.42 -8.68
C LEU A 38 5.54 -0.72 -7.32
N ARG A 39 4.61 -1.12 -6.46
CA ARG A 39 4.50 -0.61 -5.08
C ARG A 39 4.79 -1.73 -4.11
N VAL A 40 5.85 -1.57 -3.33
CA VAL A 40 6.16 -2.42 -2.18
C VAL A 40 5.60 -1.76 -0.93
N ARG A 41 4.92 -2.52 -0.08
CA ARG A 41 4.31 -1.99 1.13
C ARG A 41 4.47 -2.97 2.27
N THR A 42 4.94 -2.50 3.43
CA THR A 42 4.95 -3.29 4.66
C THR A 42 4.02 -2.69 5.70
N ILE A 43 3.29 -3.56 6.40
CA ILE A 43 2.35 -3.21 7.46
C ILE A 43 2.64 -4.15 8.62
N GLY A 44 3.31 -3.64 9.65
CA GLY A 44 3.85 -4.50 10.71
C GLY A 44 4.80 -5.56 10.14
N ASP A 45 4.44 -6.83 10.32
CA ASP A 45 5.19 -8.03 9.88
C ASP A 45 4.77 -8.56 8.49
N ARG A 46 3.79 -7.91 7.85
CA ARG A 46 3.24 -8.31 6.54
C ARG A 46 3.80 -7.44 5.42
N ALA A 47 4.05 -8.06 4.27
CA ALA A 47 4.44 -7.35 3.05
C ALA A 47 3.45 -7.59 1.91
N TYR A 48 3.29 -6.57 1.09
CA TYR A 48 2.43 -6.55 -0.08
C TYR A 48 3.21 -6.02 -1.26
N LEU A 49 3.08 -6.69 -2.39
CA LEU A 49 3.56 -6.21 -3.67
C LEU A 49 2.35 -5.94 -4.56
N THR A 50 2.26 -4.72 -5.08
CA THR A 50 1.28 -4.37 -6.11
C THR A 50 2.03 -4.05 -7.38
N ILE A 51 1.69 -4.73 -8.46
CA ILE A 51 2.17 -4.41 -9.80
C ILE A 51 0.98 -3.90 -10.59
N LYS A 52 1.06 -2.64 -11.02
CA LYS A 52 0.07 -2.03 -11.91
C LYS A 52 0.69 -1.88 -13.28
N GLY A 53 0.24 -2.69 -14.24
CA GLY A 53 0.74 -2.62 -15.62
C GLY A 53 0.42 -1.28 -16.30
N LYS A 54 1.11 -1.05 -17.43
CA LYS A 54 0.85 0.06 -18.35
C LYS A 54 -0.63 0.07 -18.79
N ASN A 55 -1.22 1.26 -18.90
CA ASN A 55 -2.58 1.43 -19.40
C ASN A 55 -2.64 1.00 -20.88
N ALA A 56 -3.10 -0.22 -21.15
CA ALA A 56 -3.55 -0.65 -22.48
C ALA A 56 -5.08 -0.60 -22.49
N SER A 57 -5.65 0.60 -22.69
CA SER A 57 -7.09 0.90 -22.92
C SER A 57 -8.13 0.22 -22.00
N ILE A 58 -8.90 1.02 -21.25
CA ILE A 58 -10.06 0.69 -20.39
C ILE A 58 -9.81 -0.36 -19.27
N ALA A 59 -8.83 -1.25 -19.41
CA ALA A 59 -8.48 -2.26 -18.44
C ALA A 59 -7.05 -2.04 -17.92
N ARG A 60 -6.92 -1.98 -16.60
CA ARG A 60 -5.64 -1.97 -15.89
C ARG A 60 -5.47 -3.32 -15.21
N LEU A 61 -4.41 -4.04 -15.52
CA LEU A 61 -4.04 -5.24 -14.78
C LEU A 61 -3.59 -4.82 -13.38
N ASP A 62 -4.40 -5.10 -12.36
CA ASP A 62 -4.06 -4.94 -10.95
C ASP A 62 -3.80 -6.33 -10.36
N LEU A 63 -2.52 -6.65 -10.15
CA LEU A 63 -2.08 -7.87 -9.48
C LEU A 63 -1.53 -7.47 -8.10
N SER A 64 -2.29 -7.80 -7.05
CA SER A 64 -1.86 -7.68 -5.67
C SER A 64 -1.57 -9.06 -5.10
N MET A 65 -0.30 -9.34 -4.78
CA MET A 65 0.08 -10.56 -4.07
C MET A 65 0.40 -10.22 -2.62
N LYS A 66 -0.21 -10.97 -1.70
CA LYS A 66 0.07 -10.91 -0.28
C LYS A 66 1.22 -11.88 0.02
N PHE A 67 2.36 -11.35 0.43
CA PHE A 67 3.46 -12.18 0.91
C PHE A 67 3.27 -12.36 2.43
N LEU A 68 3.06 -13.60 2.86
CA LEU A 68 3.08 -13.94 4.28
C LEU A 68 4.54 -14.01 4.74
N GLN A 69 4.89 -13.21 5.74
CA GLN A 69 6.20 -13.02 6.36
C GLN A 69 7.30 -12.40 5.48
N TRP A 70 7.54 -11.11 5.71
CA TRP A 70 8.80 -10.46 5.33
C TRP A 70 9.75 -10.50 6.53
N LYS A 71 10.80 -11.32 6.48
CA LYS A 71 11.90 -11.22 7.44
C LYS A 71 12.78 -10.03 7.03
N PRO A 72 13.02 -9.03 7.90
CA PRO A 72 13.90 -7.93 7.57
C PRO A 72 15.32 -8.47 7.33
N ILE A 73 15.86 -8.24 6.14
CA ILE A 73 17.30 -8.30 5.90
C ILE A 73 17.89 -7.14 6.69
N LYS A 74 18.61 -7.46 7.77
CA LYS A 74 19.43 -6.48 8.46
C LYS A 74 20.59 -6.14 7.54
N PHE A 75 20.69 -4.87 7.14
CA PHE A 75 21.95 -4.32 6.64
C PHE A 75 22.91 -4.15 7.82
#